data_AF-A0A846CYD3-F1
#
_entry.id   AF-A0A846CYD3-F1
#
_cell.length_a   1.000
_cell.length_b   1.000
_cell.length_c   1.000
_cell.angle_alpha   90.00
_cell.angle_beta   90.00
_cell.angle_gamma   90.00
#
_symmetry.space_group_name_H-M   'P 1'
#
loop_
_entity.id
_entity.type
_entity.pdbx_description
1 polymer ?
#
loop_
_entity_poly.entity_id
_entity_poly.type
_entity_poly.pdbx_seq_one_letter_code
_entity_poly.pdbx_strand_id
1 'polypeptide(L)'
;ACLGEIDGLAFYNAGKIGGASQRHKHLQLVPLPLAPEGVNIPIENAIASANFQDSVGTIPTLPFIHAIAELDPSWVNSPWDAAQATLDLYHRLLSAVGLPWNNANGNKQSGAYNLLATRQWMLLLPRSQPDFQSIGVNSLGFAGALLVRNQEQMKRLKDQGPMTILRNVAVTW
;
A
#
# COMPACT_ATOMS: atom_id res chain seq x y z
N ALA A 1 -13.56 -6.28 13.82
CA ALA A 1 -13.13 -6.18 12.40
C ALA A 1 -12.09 -7.27 12.11
N CYS A 2 -11.88 -7.70 10.86
CA CYS A 2 -10.92 -8.79 10.55
C CYS A 2 -9.51 -8.53 11.10
N LEU A 3 -9.02 -7.29 10.97
CA LEU A 3 -7.73 -6.88 11.53
C LEU A 3 -7.69 -6.93 13.05
N GLY A 4 -8.83 -6.93 13.77
CA GLY A 4 -8.87 -7.11 15.23
C GLY A 4 -8.62 -8.55 15.67
N GLU A 5 -8.99 -9.52 14.82
CA GLU A 5 -8.79 -10.96 15.08
C GLU A 5 -7.44 -11.46 14.56
N ILE A 6 -7.00 -10.94 13.41
CA ILE A 6 -5.75 -11.33 12.76
C ILE A 6 -4.82 -10.14 12.75
N ASP A 7 -3.68 -10.25 13.43
CA ASP A 7 -2.59 -9.29 13.24
C ASP A 7 -1.96 -9.51 11.87
N GLY A 8 -2.09 -8.51 11.00
CA GLY A 8 -1.96 -8.71 9.58
C GLY A 8 -1.81 -7.43 8.78
N LEU A 9 -1.37 -7.60 7.54
CA LEU A 9 -1.34 -6.56 6.53
C LEU A 9 -2.54 -6.74 5.60
N ALA A 10 -3.50 -5.82 5.68
CA ALA A 10 -4.56 -5.70 4.70
C ALA A 10 -4.05 -4.93 3.48
N PHE A 11 -4.48 -5.30 2.28
CA PHE A 11 -4.13 -4.58 1.08
C PHE A 11 -5.17 -4.66 -0.04
N TYR A 12 -5.11 -3.67 -0.93
CA TYR A 12 -5.92 -3.58 -2.13
C TYR A 12 -5.09 -3.11 -3.32
N ASN A 13 -5.29 -3.78 -4.47
CA ASN A 13 -4.69 -3.45 -5.76
C ASN A 13 -5.76 -2.81 -6.64
N ALA A 14 -5.69 -1.51 -6.88
CA ALA A 14 -6.73 -0.78 -7.58
C ALA A 14 -6.49 -0.82 -9.10
N GLY A 15 -7.31 -1.61 -9.82
CA GLY A 15 -7.25 -1.75 -11.28
C GLY A 15 -6.04 -2.55 -11.80
N LYS A 16 -6.02 -2.81 -13.12
CA LYS A 16 -4.97 -3.62 -13.77
C LYS A 16 -3.57 -3.05 -13.54
N ILE A 17 -3.42 -1.72 -13.65
CA ILE A 17 -2.15 -1.02 -13.42
C ILE A 17 -1.70 -1.13 -11.95
N GLY A 18 -2.64 -1.19 -11.00
CA GLY A 18 -2.34 -1.43 -9.58
C GLY A 18 -1.84 -2.85 -9.27
N GLY A 19 -1.74 -3.73 -10.26
CA GLY A 19 -1.36 -5.14 -10.08
C GLY A 19 -2.55 -6.06 -9.75
N ALA A 20 -3.78 -5.63 -10.03
CA ALA A 20 -4.96 -6.47 -9.80
C ALA A 20 -5.06 -7.62 -10.81
N SER A 21 -5.17 -8.85 -10.30
CA SER A 21 -5.37 -10.05 -11.12
C SER A 21 -6.85 -10.44 -11.29
N GLN A 22 -7.74 -9.95 -10.42
CA GLN A 22 -9.18 -10.23 -10.45
C GLN A 22 -9.99 -8.97 -10.77
N ARG A 23 -11.11 -9.14 -11.48
CA ARG A 23 -11.97 -8.02 -11.92
C ARG A 23 -12.92 -7.51 -10.84
N HIS A 24 -13.33 -8.37 -9.91
CA HIS A 24 -14.21 -7.96 -8.81
C HIS A 24 -13.40 -7.28 -7.70
N LYS A 25 -13.98 -6.27 -7.05
CA LYS A 25 -13.34 -5.57 -5.93
C LYS A 25 -13.22 -6.50 -4.73
N HIS A 26 -12.00 -6.70 -4.23
CA HIS A 26 -11.71 -7.53 -3.07
C HIS A 26 -10.54 -6.91 -2.30
N LEU A 27 -10.58 -6.98 -0.98
CA LEU A 27 -9.43 -6.72 -0.13
C LEU A 27 -8.78 -8.06 0.23
N GLN A 28 -7.48 -8.03 0.42
CA GLN A 28 -6.70 -9.19 0.83
C GLN A 28 -6.11 -8.93 2.22
N LEU A 29 -5.96 -9.98 3.02
CA LEU A 29 -5.35 -9.92 4.35
C LEU A 29 -4.33 -11.06 4.45
N VAL A 30 -3.11 -10.74 4.82
CA VAL A 30 -2.07 -11.73 5.11
C VAL A 30 -1.62 -11.58 6.57
N PRO A 31 -1.40 -12.68 7.30
CA PRO A 31 -0.88 -12.61 8.66
C PRO A 31 0.56 -12.09 8.66
N LEU A 32 0.96 -11.49 9.77
CA LEU A 32 2.36 -11.14 10.04
C LEU A 32 3.05 -12.28 10.82
N PRO A 33 4.39 -12.44 10.71
CA PRO A 33 5.30 -11.68 9.84
C PRO A 33 5.19 -12.07 8.35
N LEU A 34 5.57 -11.15 7.44
CA LEU A 34 5.54 -11.41 5.99
C LEU A 34 6.64 -12.38 5.53
N ALA A 35 7.69 -12.56 6.32
CA ALA A 35 8.76 -13.51 6.09
C ALA A 35 9.02 -14.32 7.37
N PRO A 36 9.50 -15.57 7.27
CA PRO A 36 9.78 -16.41 8.45
C PRO A 36 10.84 -15.83 9.40
N GLU A 37 11.75 -15.02 8.88
CA GLU A 37 12.84 -14.38 9.61
C GLU A 37 12.79 -12.86 9.43
N GLY A 38 13.14 -12.12 10.50
CA GLY A 38 13.23 -10.66 10.48
C GLY A 38 12.08 -9.95 11.19
N VAL A 39 11.81 -8.72 10.74
CA VAL A 39 10.71 -7.87 11.22
C VAL A 39 9.38 -8.28 10.61
N ASN A 40 8.25 -7.83 11.17
CA ASN A 40 6.93 -8.24 10.67
C ASN A 40 6.69 -7.76 9.24
N ILE A 41 7.02 -6.50 8.95
CA ILE A 41 6.95 -5.89 7.63
C ILE A 41 8.33 -5.31 7.27
N PRO A 42 8.96 -5.73 6.15
CA PRO A 42 10.32 -5.29 5.78
C PRO A 42 10.55 -3.78 5.72
N ILE A 43 9.49 -2.99 5.51
CA ILE A 43 9.55 -1.51 5.44
C ILE A 43 9.28 -0.80 6.77
N GLU A 44 9.18 -1.51 7.91
CA GLU A 44 8.87 -0.90 9.23
C GLU A 44 9.73 0.31 9.58
N ASN A 45 11.05 0.23 9.38
CA ASN A 45 11.94 1.36 9.65
C ASN A 45 11.64 2.59 8.78
N ALA A 46 11.19 2.37 7.54
CA ALA A 46 10.77 3.45 6.67
C ALA A 46 9.45 4.06 7.17
N ILE A 47 8.48 3.23 7.56
CA ILE A 47 7.22 3.68 8.19
C ILE A 47 7.49 4.51 9.44
N ALA A 48 8.39 4.05 10.33
CA ALA A 48 8.75 4.74 11.56
C ALA A 48 9.44 6.10 11.33
N SER A 49 9.98 6.34 10.13
CA SER A 49 10.59 7.61 9.73
C SER A 49 9.59 8.60 9.08
N ALA A 50 8.30 8.27 9.07
CA ALA A 50 7.27 9.13 8.48
C ALA A 50 7.18 10.49 9.20
N ASN A 51 7.10 11.55 8.41
CA ASN A 51 6.85 12.91 8.89
C ASN A 51 5.41 13.29 8.57
N PHE A 52 4.64 13.69 9.59
CA PHE A 52 3.22 13.97 9.47
C PHE A 52 2.92 15.47 9.49
N GLN A 53 1.96 15.87 8.67
CA GLN A 53 1.33 17.19 8.67
C GLN A 53 -0.19 16.99 8.54
N ASP A 54 -0.97 17.49 9.50
CA ASP A 54 -2.44 17.41 9.47
C ASP A 54 -3.01 15.98 9.23
N SER A 55 -2.44 14.99 9.94
CA SER A 55 -2.78 13.56 9.91
C SER A 55 -2.37 12.78 8.66
N VAL A 56 -1.76 13.43 7.66
CA VAL A 56 -1.17 12.77 6.50
C VAL A 56 0.34 13.00 6.51
N GLY A 57 1.11 11.95 6.27
CA GLY A 57 2.55 12.00 6.28
C GLY A 57 3.18 11.52 4.99
N THR A 58 4.48 11.74 4.93
CA THR A 58 5.38 11.24 3.88
C THR A 58 6.57 10.57 4.53
N ILE A 59 7.15 9.60 3.83
CA ILE A 59 8.30 8.83 4.25
C ILE A 59 9.49 9.31 3.41
N PRO A 60 10.48 9.99 4.01
CA PRO A 60 11.58 10.61 3.26
C PRO A 60 12.42 9.64 2.42
N THR A 61 12.44 8.37 2.81
CA THR A 61 13.24 7.33 2.15
C THR A 61 12.56 6.72 0.92
N LEU A 62 11.28 7.04 0.65
CA LEU A 62 10.54 6.51 -0.50
C LEU A 62 10.61 7.48 -1.70
N PRO A 63 11.22 7.10 -2.84
CA PRO A 63 11.48 7.98 -3.97
C PRO A 63 10.31 8.05 -4.98
N PHE A 64 9.08 8.02 -4.49
CA PHE A 64 7.87 8.05 -5.30
C PHE A 64 6.72 8.72 -4.53
N ILE A 65 5.67 9.14 -5.23
CA ILE A 65 4.48 9.73 -4.62
C ILE A 65 3.79 8.68 -3.76
N HIS A 66 3.47 9.05 -2.53
CA HIS A 66 2.73 8.25 -1.58
C HIS A 66 2.18 9.16 -0.47
N ALA A 67 1.25 8.64 0.30
CA ALA A 67 0.74 9.27 1.51
C ALA A 67 0.51 8.21 2.57
N ILE A 68 0.85 8.50 3.82
CA ILE A 68 0.62 7.63 4.97
C ILE A 68 -0.24 8.34 6.02
N ALA A 69 -1.11 7.62 6.71
CA ALA A 69 -1.86 8.11 7.86
C ALA A 69 -1.71 7.12 9.02
N GLU A 70 -1.68 7.63 10.24
CA GLU A 70 -1.80 6.81 11.45
C GLU A 70 -3.26 6.38 11.65
N LEU A 71 -3.43 5.16 12.12
CA LEU A 71 -4.72 4.63 12.56
C LEU A 71 -4.68 4.50 14.08
N ASP A 72 -5.73 4.97 14.74
CA ASP A 72 -5.85 4.83 16.19
C ASP A 72 -6.25 3.38 16.53
N PRO A 73 -5.41 2.63 17.26
CA PRO A 73 -5.71 1.25 17.64
C PRO A 73 -6.98 1.11 18.49
N SER A 74 -7.39 2.17 19.20
CA SER A 74 -8.59 2.16 20.04
C SER A 74 -9.88 2.08 19.23
N TRP A 75 -9.84 2.41 17.94
CA TRP A 75 -11.01 2.35 17.04
C TRP A 75 -11.58 0.93 16.92
N VAL A 76 -10.78 -0.11 17.18
CA VAL A 76 -11.28 -1.50 17.19
C VAL A 76 -12.46 -1.70 18.16
N ASN A 77 -12.58 -0.86 19.18
CA ASN A 77 -13.64 -0.92 20.20
C ASN A 77 -14.99 -0.35 19.71
N SER A 78 -15.02 0.41 18.61
CA SER A 78 -16.25 0.93 18.00
C SER A 78 -16.20 0.74 16.48
N PRO A 79 -16.76 -0.36 15.95
CA PRO A 79 -16.68 -0.69 14.53
C PRO A 79 -17.24 0.40 13.60
N TRP A 80 -18.28 1.12 14.04
CA TRP A 80 -18.92 2.17 13.23
C TRP A 80 -18.05 3.42 13.16
N ASP A 81 -17.52 3.89 14.29
CA ASP A 81 -16.62 5.04 14.33
C ASP A 81 -15.32 4.73 13.59
N ALA A 82 -14.79 3.51 13.76
CA ALA A 82 -13.64 3.02 13.02
C ALA A 82 -13.87 3.07 11.51
N ALA A 83 -15.03 2.61 11.04
CA ALA A 83 -15.36 2.60 9.63
C ALA A 83 -15.40 4.01 9.04
N GLN A 84 -16.05 4.95 9.74
CA GLN A 84 -16.14 6.35 9.31
C GLN A 84 -14.77 7.01 9.29
N ALA A 85 -14.00 6.91 10.38
CA ALA A 85 -12.68 7.53 10.47
C ALA A 85 -11.68 6.93 9.46
N THR A 86 -11.73 5.61 9.24
CA THR A 86 -10.92 4.92 8.23
C THR A 86 -11.27 5.39 6.81
N LEU A 87 -12.56 5.58 6.53
CA LEU A 87 -13.03 6.08 5.22
C LEU A 87 -12.58 7.52 4.97
N ASP A 88 -12.66 8.38 5.99
CA ASP A 88 -12.24 9.77 5.90
C ASP A 88 -10.73 9.89 5.67
N LEU A 89 -9.92 9.09 6.39
CA LEU A 89 -8.48 9.00 6.15
C LEU A 89 -8.18 8.51 4.73
N TYR A 90 -8.87 7.48 4.26
CA TYR A 90 -8.71 6.97 2.91
C TYR A 90 -8.95 8.05 1.84
N HIS A 91 -9.99 8.89 2.00
CA HIS A 91 -10.23 10.01 1.07
C HIS A 91 -9.16 11.10 1.14
N ARG A 92 -8.63 11.39 2.33
CA ARG A 92 -7.50 12.32 2.52
C ARG A 92 -6.25 11.81 1.83
N LEU A 93 -5.91 10.54 2.00
CA LEU A 93 -4.77 9.89 1.36
C LEU A 93 -4.90 9.91 -0.17
N LEU A 94 -6.08 9.57 -0.70
CA LEU A 94 -6.36 9.68 -2.14
C LEU A 94 -6.12 11.09 -2.67
N SER A 95 -6.62 12.11 -1.96
CA SER A 95 -6.45 13.51 -2.36
C SER A 95 -4.99 13.93 -2.30
N ALA A 96 -4.25 13.53 -1.26
CA ALA A 96 -2.84 13.86 -1.07
C ALA A 96 -1.93 13.31 -2.18
N VAL A 97 -2.30 12.19 -2.81
CA VAL A 97 -1.55 11.62 -3.94
C VAL A 97 -2.08 12.03 -5.32
N GLY A 98 -2.99 13.01 -5.38
CA GLY A 98 -3.54 13.50 -6.65
C GLY A 98 -4.60 12.59 -7.29
N LEU A 99 -5.25 11.73 -6.50
CA LEU A 99 -6.36 10.85 -6.94
C LEU A 99 -7.67 11.17 -6.19
N PRO A 100 -8.11 12.45 -6.13
CA PRO A 100 -9.26 12.83 -5.32
C PRO A 100 -10.51 12.02 -5.68
N TRP A 101 -11.21 11.55 -4.67
CA TRP A 101 -12.49 10.88 -4.86
C TRP A 101 -13.58 11.90 -5.18
N ASN A 102 -14.37 11.62 -6.21
CA ASN A 102 -15.52 12.43 -6.58
C ASN A 102 -16.75 11.54 -6.82
N ASN A 103 -17.79 11.75 -6.03
CA ASN A 103 -19.07 11.05 -6.13
C ASN A 103 -19.84 11.33 -7.43
N ALA A 104 -19.52 12.42 -8.14
CA ALA A 104 -20.19 12.78 -9.39
C ALA A 104 -20.03 11.73 -10.50
N ASN A 105 -19.00 10.86 -10.42
CA ASN A 105 -18.71 9.85 -11.45
C ASN A 105 -19.25 8.44 -11.14
N GLY A 106 -20.13 8.30 -10.14
CA GLY A 106 -20.88 7.05 -9.88
C GLY A 106 -20.05 5.90 -9.30
N ASN A 107 -19.44 6.10 -8.12
CA ASN A 107 -18.61 5.09 -7.42
C ASN A 107 -17.45 4.50 -8.25
N LYS A 108 -17.01 5.20 -9.31
CA LYS A 108 -15.84 4.79 -10.09
C LYS A 108 -14.56 5.00 -9.29
N GLN A 109 -13.63 4.06 -9.44
CA GLN A 109 -12.31 4.12 -8.85
C GLN A 109 -11.53 5.35 -9.38
N SER A 110 -10.92 6.13 -8.48
CA SER A 110 -10.27 7.42 -8.80
C SER A 110 -8.96 7.30 -9.62
N GLY A 111 -8.41 6.10 -9.76
CA GLY A 111 -7.16 5.85 -10.48
C GLY A 111 -6.53 4.51 -10.10
N ALA A 112 -5.32 4.24 -10.59
CA ALA A 112 -4.57 3.05 -10.20
C ALA A 112 -3.67 3.35 -9.00
N TYR A 113 -3.78 2.55 -7.94
CA TYR A 113 -3.03 2.71 -6.70
C TYR A 113 -2.92 1.39 -5.95
N ASN A 114 -1.97 1.32 -5.02
CA ASN A 114 -1.97 0.34 -3.97
C ASN A 114 -2.38 0.97 -2.65
N LEU A 115 -3.20 0.26 -1.91
CA LEU A 115 -3.53 0.55 -0.53
C LEU A 115 -2.99 -0.58 0.34
N LEU A 116 -2.34 -0.21 1.43
CA LEU A 116 -1.84 -1.08 2.49
C LEU A 116 -2.35 -0.55 3.83
N ALA A 117 -2.76 -1.43 4.74
CA ALA A 117 -3.21 -1.03 6.06
C ALA A 117 -2.88 -2.10 7.10
N THR A 118 -2.47 -1.64 8.28
CA THR A 118 -2.34 -2.44 9.50
C THR A 118 -3.35 -1.93 10.54
N ARG A 119 -3.20 -2.33 11.81
CA ARG A 119 -3.94 -1.70 12.92
C ARG A 119 -3.47 -0.28 13.23
N GLN A 120 -2.26 0.09 12.78
CA GLN A 120 -1.57 1.31 13.24
C GLN A 120 -1.41 2.36 12.15
N TRP A 121 -1.49 1.96 10.88
CA TRP A 121 -1.29 2.89 9.77
C TRP A 121 -1.98 2.44 8.50
N MET A 122 -2.18 3.40 7.61
CA MET A 122 -2.65 3.20 6.24
C MET A 122 -1.71 3.92 5.27
N LEU A 123 -1.20 3.19 4.28
CA LEU A 123 -0.31 3.70 3.23
C LEU A 123 -1.01 3.58 1.89
N LEU A 124 -1.03 4.67 1.13
CA LEU A 124 -1.58 4.73 -0.21
C LEU A 124 -0.53 5.29 -1.17
N LEU A 125 -0.40 4.65 -2.33
CA LEU A 125 0.51 5.13 -3.37
C LEU A 125 -0.05 4.89 -4.79
N PRO A 126 -0.02 5.90 -5.67
CA PRO A 126 -0.43 5.78 -7.06
C PRO A 126 0.54 4.93 -7.87
N ARG A 127 0.00 4.19 -8.85
CA ARG A 127 0.74 3.24 -9.67
C ARG A 127 0.78 3.70 -11.12
N SER A 128 1.96 3.59 -11.74
CA SER A 128 2.20 3.95 -13.15
C SER A 128 2.10 2.74 -14.08
N GLN A 129 2.57 1.58 -13.62
CA GLN A 129 2.57 0.32 -14.38
C GLN A 129 2.56 -0.89 -13.43
N PRO A 130 2.04 -2.06 -13.88
CA PRO A 130 1.86 -3.22 -13.00
C PRO A 130 3.15 -4.01 -12.74
N ASP A 131 4.15 -3.91 -13.61
CA ASP A 131 5.38 -4.70 -13.56
C ASP A 131 6.59 -3.91 -14.03
N PHE A 132 7.78 -4.37 -13.65
CA PHE A 132 9.05 -3.87 -14.14
C PHE A 132 9.83 -5.02 -14.77
N GLN A 133 10.07 -4.95 -16.08
CA GLN A 133 10.85 -5.95 -16.81
C GLN A 133 10.43 -7.40 -16.45
N SER A 134 9.12 -7.69 -16.54
CA SER A 134 8.44 -8.96 -16.19
C SER A 134 8.34 -9.32 -14.70
N ILE A 135 8.90 -8.51 -13.79
CA ILE A 135 8.69 -8.65 -12.35
C ILE A 135 7.39 -7.92 -11.98
N GLY A 136 6.32 -8.68 -11.76
CA GLY A 136 5.04 -8.13 -11.31
C GLY A 136 5.13 -7.55 -9.90
N VAL A 137 4.59 -6.35 -9.71
CA VAL A 137 4.57 -5.67 -8.41
C VAL A 137 3.13 -5.35 -8.02
N ASN A 138 2.72 -5.82 -6.84
CA ASN A 138 1.44 -5.50 -6.20
C ASN A 138 1.71 -4.82 -4.85
N SER A 139 0.67 -4.62 -4.02
CA SER A 139 0.83 -4.01 -2.70
C SER A 139 1.88 -4.69 -1.82
N LEU A 140 2.04 -6.01 -1.86
CA LEU A 140 3.06 -6.71 -1.05
C LEU A 140 4.49 -6.35 -1.48
N GLY A 141 4.71 -6.07 -2.77
CA GLY A 141 5.99 -5.55 -3.24
C GLY A 141 6.35 -4.22 -2.57
N PHE A 142 5.37 -3.33 -2.39
CA PHE A 142 5.56 -2.07 -1.65
C PHE A 142 5.70 -2.25 -0.15
N ALA A 143 5.22 -3.37 0.42
CA ALA A 143 5.56 -3.78 1.79
C ALA A 143 6.98 -4.35 1.92
N GLY A 144 7.74 -4.43 0.81
CA GLY A 144 9.10 -4.98 0.73
C GLY A 144 9.16 -6.48 0.43
N ALA A 145 8.02 -7.14 0.21
CA ALA A 145 7.92 -8.55 -0.15
C ALA A 145 7.81 -8.73 -1.68
N LEU A 146 8.93 -8.57 -2.39
CA LEU A 146 9.00 -8.78 -3.84
C LEU A 146 9.06 -10.27 -4.18
N LEU A 147 8.12 -10.73 -5.01
CA LEU A 147 8.03 -12.11 -5.46
C LEU A 147 8.56 -12.27 -6.89
N VAL A 148 9.52 -13.16 -7.09
CA VAL A 148 10.07 -13.54 -8.40
C VAL A 148 9.76 -15.00 -8.70
N ARG A 149 9.56 -15.33 -9.97
CA ARG A 149 9.09 -16.66 -10.41
C ARG A 149 10.20 -17.57 -10.90
N ASN A 150 11.38 -17.02 -11.22
CA ASN A 150 12.50 -17.77 -11.78
C ASN A 150 13.85 -17.10 -11.47
N GLN A 151 14.94 -17.81 -11.80
CA GLN A 151 16.30 -17.34 -11.55
C GLN A 151 16.66 -16.07 -12.32
N GLU A 152 16.11 -15.88 -13.53
CA GLU A 152 16.36 -14.67 -14.33
C GLU A 152 15.78 -13.42 -13.64
N GLN A 153 14.54 -13.51 -13.16
CA GLN A 153 13.89 -12.45 -12.39
C GLN A 153 14.62 -12.21 -11.05
N MET A 154 15.10 -13.28 -10.39
CA MET A 154 15.93 -13.13 -9.18
C MET A 154 17.23 -12.38 -9.48
N LYS A 155 17.92 -12.73 -10.57
CA LYS A 155 19.13 -12.02 -10.99
C LYS A 155 18.83 -10.55 -11.25
N ARG A 156 17.77 -10.27 -12.02
CA ARG A 156 17.33 -8.89 -12.31
C ARG A 156 16.97 -8.10 -11.05
N LEU A 157 16.26 -8.71 -10.10
CA LEU A 157 15.97 -8.11 -8.81
C LEU A 157 17.23 -7.72 -8.04
N LYS A 158 18.25 -8.60 -8.03
CA LYS A 158 19.54 -8.32 -7.40
C LYS A 158 20.33 -7.23 -8.11
N ASP A 159 20.37 -7.26 -9.45
CA ASP A 159 21.12 -6.30 -10.25
C ASP A 159 20.54 -4.88 -10.15
N GLN A 160 19.21 -4.76 -10.13
CA GLN A 160 18.51 -3.47 -10.14
C GLN A 160 18.26 -2.92 -8.74
N GLY A 161 18.05 -3.81 -7.77
CA GLY A 161 17.69 -3.48 -6.40
C GLY A 161 16.18 -3.22 -6.23
N PRO A 162 15.60 -3.55 -5.04
CA PRO A 162 14.17 -3.38 -4.78
C PRO A 162 13.66 -1.95 -5.00
N MET A 163 14.40 -0.94 -4.52
CA MET A 163 13.93 0.45 -4.56
C MET A 163 13.84 1.00 -5.99
N THR A 164 14.79 0.63 -6.85
CA THR A 164 14.75 0.97 -8.28
C THR A 164 13.50 0.38 -8.93
N ILE A 165 13.18 -0.88 -8.64
CA ILE A 165 11.98 -1.54 -9.18
C ILE A 165 10.72 -0.82 -8.70
N LEU A 166 10.58 -0.57 -7.39
CA LEU A 166 9.40 0.11 -6.83
C LEU A 166 9.20 1.50 -7.42
N ARG A 167 10.28 2.29 -7.57
CA ARG A 167 10.23 3.62 -8.18
C ARG A 167 9.71 3.58 -9.62
N ASN A 168 10.09 2.58 -10.41
CA ASN A 168 9.68 2.48 -11.82
C ASN A 168 8.21 2.04 -11.99
N VAL A 169 7.60 1.42 -10.99
CA VAL A 169 6.20 0.98 -11.05
C VAL A 169 5.23 1.90 -10.31
N ALA A 170 5.75 2.89 -9.59
CA ALA A 170 5.00 3.95 -8.92
C ALA A 170 5.02 5.25 -9.73
N VAL A 171 4.13 6.19 -9.40
CA VAL A 171 4.24 7.56 -9.89
C VAL A 171 5.32 8.28 -9.09
N THR A 172 6.21 9.02 -9.74
CA THR A 172 7.28 9.79 -9.09
C THR A 172 6.98 11.28 -9.10
N TRP A 173 7.64 12.03 -8.21
CA TRP A 173 7.70 13.49 -8.24
C TRP A 173 8.32 13.99 -9.54
#